data_AF-A0A069IEA8-F1
#
_entry.id   AF-A0A069IEA8-F1
#
_cell.length_a   1.000
_cell.length_b   1.000
_cell.length_c   1.000
_cell.angle_alpha   90.00
_cell.angle_beta   90.00
_cell.angle_gamma   90.00
#
_symmetry.space_group_name_H-M   'P 1'
#
loop_
_entity.id
_entity.type
_entity.pdbx_description
1 polymer ?
#
loop_
_entity_poly.entity_id
_entity_poly.type
_entity_poly.pdbx_seq_one_letter_code
_entity_poly.pdbx_strand_id
1 'polypeptide(L)'
;MIPKPARPASVAVLVVTLAFCAPVRAEGDLVRGAQAARTCMACHSFAPGRHMTGPSLAGVWGRKAGTAEGFVRYSDALKRSGLVWDKRNLDAWLKKPAALVPGNAMGFPGIADTRTRADLVAYLEAVSAGRVAARDQGIPNLKAVDTASRVAAIRYCGDAYRLTTADQKTHTFWEFNLRFKTDSSADGPPAGKPVLIGTGMQGDRAAVVFARPEEISTFIHRQCP
;
A
#
# COMPACT_ATOMS: atom_id res chain seq x y z
N MET A 1 -83.20 -50.22 -20.69
CA MET A 1 -82.64 -49.07 -19.96
C MET A 1 -81.42 -49.55 -19.21
N ILE A 2 -80.22 -49.17 -19.66
CA ILE A 2 -78.93 -49.56 -19.09
C ILE A 2 -78.24 -48.25 -18.66
N PRO A 3 -77.83 -48.08 -17.40
CA PRO A 3 -77.17 -46.85 -16.96
C PRO A 3 -75.74 -46.77 -17.53
N LYS A 4 -75.43 -45.62 -18.11
CA LYS A 4 -74.12 -45.29 -18.69
C LYS A 4 -73.14 -44.94 -17.55
N PRO A 5 -71.91 -45.48 -17.53
CA PRO A 5 -70.94 -45.14 -16.48
C PRO A 5 -70.42 -43.71 -16.66
N ALA A 6 -70.44 -42.93 -15.57
CA ALA A 6 -69.84 -41.60 -15.53
C ALA A 6 -68.31 -41.69 -15.47
N ARG A 7 -67.65 -40.83 -16.26
CA ARG A 7 -66.19 -40.78 -16.48
C ARG A 7 -65.44 -40.33 -15.21
N PRO A 8 -64.22 -40.83 -14.94
CA PRO A 8 -63.39 -40.32 -13.86
C PRO A 8 -62.84 -38.93 -14.20
N ALA A 9 -62.91 -38.01 -13.24
CA ALA A 9 -62.34 -36.67 -13.35
C ALA A 9 -60.80 -36.77 -13.35
N SER A 10 -60.16 -36.21 -14.39
CA SER A 10 -58.71 -36.09 -14.48
C SER A 10 -58.24 -34.94 -13.60
N VAL A 11 -57.45 -35.24 -12.56
CA VAL A 11 -56.79 -34.23 -11.73
C VAL A 11 -55.53 -33.77 -12.46
N ALA A 12 -55.54 -32.54 -12.97
CA ALA A 12 -54.35 -31.91 -13.53
C ALA A 12 -53.40 -31.50 -12.39
N VAL A 13 -52.27 -32.20 -12.28
CA VAL A 13 -51.20 -31.86 -11.33
C VAL A 13 -50.41 -30.67 -11.92
N LEU A 14 -50.59 -29.50 -11.32
CA LEU A 14 -49.81 -28.30 -11.66
C LEU A 14 -48.40 -28.45 -11.06
N VAL A 15 -47.42 -28.80 -11.90
CA VAL A 15 -46.01 -28.80 -11.49
C VAL A 15 -45.53 -27.36 -11.41
N VAL A 16 -45.53 -26.80 -10.20
CA VAL A 16 -44.89 -25.51 -9.90
C VAL A 16 -43.38 -25.74 -9.89
N THR A 17 -42.71 -25.40 -10.99
CA THR A 17 -41.25 -25.30 -11.03
C THR A 17 -40.79 -24.17 -10.10
N LEU A 18 -40.35 -24.54 -8.90
CA LEU A 18 -39.58 -23.66 -8.01
C LEU A 18 -38.28 -23.27 -8.74
N ALA A 19 -38.25 -22.06 -9.30
CA ALA A 19 -37.04 -21.46 -9.80
C ALA A 19 -36.07 -21.28 -8.61
N PHE A 20 -35.10 -22.18 -8.51
CA PHE A 20 -34.03 -22.11 -7.53
C PHE A 20 -33.17 -20.90 -7.87
N CYS A 21 -33.44 -19.77 -7.22
CA CYS A 21 -32.60 -18.58 -7.29
C CYS A 21 -31.29 -18.93 -6.59
N ALA A 22 -30.31 -19.44 -7.35
CA ALA A 22 -28.97 -19.65 -6.82
C ALA A 22 -28.47 -18.29 -6.30
N PRO A 23 -27.88 -18.22 -5.09
CA PRO A 23 -27.30 -16.98 -4.63
C PRO A 23 -26.21 -16.61 -5.63
N VAL A 24 -26.39 -15.46 -6.29
CA VAL A 24 -25.30 -14.77 -6.98
C VAL A 24 -24.16 -14.72 -5.97
N ARG A 25 -23.06 -15.40 -6.26
CA ARG A 25 -21.84 -15.32 -5.45
C ARG A 25 -21.43 -13.86 -5.54
N ALA A 26 -21.74 -13.10 -4.49
CA ALA A 26 -21.47 -11.67 -4.44
C ALA A 26 -20.02 -11.42 -4.86
N GLU A 27 -19.83 -10.53 -5.84
CA GLU A 27 -18.55 -9.87 -6.05
C GLU A 27 -18.03 -9.38 -4.70
N GLY A 28 -16.72 -9.51 -4.49
CA GLY A 28 -16.10 -9.33 -3.17
C GLY A 28 -16.57 -8.07 -2.45
N ASP A 29 -16.68 -8.16 -1.13
CA ASP A 29 -17.14 -7.08 -0.27
C ASP A 29 -16.06 -5.99 -0.14
N LEU A 30 -16.38 -4.79 -0.62
CA LEU A 30 -15.42 -3.68 -0.65
C LEU A 30 -15.03 -3.17 0.74
N VAL A 31 -15.90 -3.30 1.75
CA VAL A 31 -15.60 -2.88 3.13
C VAL A 31 -14.60 -3.84 3.76
N ARG A 32 -14.83 -5.16 3.61
CA ARG A 32 -13.86 -6.17 4.05
C ARG A 32 -12.57 -6.11 3.22
N GLY A 33 -12.66 -5.83 1.93
CA GLY A 33 -11.52 -5.62 1.06
C GLY A 33 -10.66 -4.44 1.48
N ALA A 34 -11.27 -3.31 1.85
CA ALA A 34 -10.57 -2.16 2.42
C ALA A 34 -9.88 -2.49 3.75
N GLN A 35 -10.49 -3.34 4.58
CA GLN A 35 -9.87 -3.83 5.81
C GLN A 35 -8.64 -4.70 5.49
N ALA A 36 -8.76 -5.63 4.54
CA ALA A 36 -7.66 -6.49 4.11
C ALA A 36 -6.50 -5.68 3.49
N ALA A 37 -6.81 -4.63 2.72
CA ALA A 37 -5.83 -3.77 2.07
C ALA A 37 -4.88 -3.05 3.06
N ARG A 38 -5.25 -2.93 4.35
CA ARG A 38 -4.39 -2.34 5.38
C ARG A 38 -3.05 -3.07 5.53
N THR A 39 -3.00 -4.38 5.27
CA THR A 39 -1.74 -5.13 5.31
C THR A 39 -0.76 -4.67 4.22
N CYS A 40 -1.28 -4.18 3.09
CA CYS A 40 -0.49 -3.70 1.97
C CYS A 40 0.10 -2.30 2.25
N MET A 41 -0.58 -1.49 3.08
CA MET A 41 -0.22 -0.09 3.35
C MET A 41 1.13 0.08 4.08
N ALA A 42 1.63 -0.98 4.71
CA ALA A 42 2.98 -0.97 5.30
C ALA A 42 4.09 -0.79 4.25
N CYS A 43 3.85 -1.25 3.02
CA CYS A 43 4.86 -1.28 1.96
C CYS A 43 4.43 -0.56 0.69
N HIS A 44 3.15 -0.23 0.54
CA HIS A 44 2.58 0.32 -0.68
C HIS A 44 1.68 1.51 -0.36
N SER A 45 1.76 2.54 -1.20
CA SER A 45 0.76 3.62 -1.23
C SER A 45 -0.28 3.35 -2.31
N PHE A 46 -1.47 3.91 -2.12
CA PHE A 46 -2.51 3.99 -3.15
C PHE A 46 -2.51 5.32 -3.92
N ALA A 47 -1.63 6.26 -3.56
CA ALA A 47 -1.47 7.52 -4.29
C ALA A 47 -0.65 7.29 -5.59
N PRO A 48 -1.07 7.82 -6.75
CA PRO A 48 -0.32 7.73 -7.99
C PRO A 48 1.12 8.24 -7.85
N GLY A 49 2.10 7.48 -8.36
CA GLY A 49 3.52 7.84 -8.32
C GLY A 49 4.19 7.79 -6.95
N ARG A 50 3.43 7.65 -5.85
CA ARG A 50 3.99 7.55 -4.50
C ARG A 50 4.46 6.11 -4.24
N HIS A 51 5.76 5.88 -4.37
CA HIS A 51 6.37 4.59 -4.08
C HIS A 51 6.88 4.52 -2.65
N MET A 52 6.84 3.33 -2.05
CA MET A 52 7.35 3.05 -0.71
C MET A 52 8.35 1.89 -0.80
N THR A 53 8.37 0.96 0.15
CA THR A 53 9.14 -0.28 0.02
C THR A 53 8.80 -1.00 -1.29
N GLY A 54 7.52 -1.06 -1.64
CA GLY A 54 6.98 -1.51 -2.91
C GLY A 54 6.43 -0.37 -3.78
N PRO A 55 6.05 -0.69 -5.04
CA PRO A 55 5.47 0.27 -5.99
C PRO A 55 4.11 0.79 -5.54
N SER A 56 3.66 1.90 -6.13
CA SER A 56 2.28 2.39 -5.93
C SER A 56 1.28 1.37 -6.48
N LEU A 57 0.19 1.14 -5.74
CA LEU A 57 -0.95 0.31 -6.16
C LEU A 57 -2.03 1.11 -6.89
N ALA A 58 -1.84 2.42 -7.08
CA ALA A 58 -2.72 3.22 -7.91
C ALA A 58 -2.78 2.63 -9.33
N GLY A 59 -3.99 2.39 -9.85
CA GLY A 59 -4.20 1.82 -11.18
C GLY A 59 -3.51 0.46 -11.38
N VAL A 60 -3.48 -0.39 -10.35
CA VAL A 60 -2.84 -1.72 -10.47
C VAL A 60 -3.63 -2.64 -11.40
N TRP A 61 -4.96 -2.52 -11.43
CA TRP A 61 -5.81 -3.37 -12.27
C TRP A 61 -5.50 -3.21 -13.76
N GLY A 62 -5.32 -4.32 -14.47
CA GLY A 62 -4.97 -4.36 -15.89
C GLY A 62 -3.52 -3.98 -16.21
N ARG A 63 -2.73 -3.52 -15.23
CA ARG A 63 -1.32 -3.16 -15.45
C ARG A 63 -0.45 -4.41 -15.57
N LYS A 64 0.55 -4.37 -16.46
CA LYS A 64 1.59 -5.41 -16.53
C LYS A 64 2.39 -5.45 -15.23
N ALA A 65 2.73 -6.65 -14.76
CA ALA A 65 3.57 -6.82 -13.58
C ALA A 65 4.98 -6.27 -13.82
N GLY A 66 5.53 -5.59 -12.81
CA GLY A 66 6.88 -5.04 -12.90
C GLY A 66 7.01 -3.74 -13.69
N THR A 67 5.91 -3.01 -13.96
CA THR A 67 5.93 -1.82 -14.84
C THR A 67 5.27 -0.57 -14.23
N ALA A 68 5.16 -0.45 -12.91
CA ALA A 68 4.77 0.84 -12.33
C ALA A 68 5.85 1.89 -12.67
N GLU A 69 5.43 2.96 -13.35
CA GLU A 69 6.30 4.06 -13.75
C GLU A 69 7.01 4.67 -12.53
N GLY A 70 8.31 4.94 -12.65
CA GLY A 70 9.14 5.48 -11.56
C GLY A 70 9.66 4.43 -10.55
N PHE A 71 9.08 3.23 -10.48
CA PHE A 71 9.57 2.18 -9.57
C PHE A 71 10.63 1.31 -10.24
N VAL A 72 11.90 1.64 -10.01
CA VAL A 72 13.03 0.91 -10.64
C VAL A 72 13.43 -0.38 -9.91
N ARG A 73 13.04 -0.52 -8.64
CA ARG A 73 13.49 -1.60 -7.71
C ARG A 73 12.68 -2.90 -7.82
N TYR A 74 12.10 -3.18 -8.98
CA TYR A 74 11.45 -4.48 -9.22
C TYR A 74 12.48 -5.60 -9.30
N SER A 75 12.16 -6.75 -8.71
CA SER A 75 12.89 -7.99 -8.98
C SER A 75 12.80 -8.37 -10.46
N ASP A 76 13.91 -8.84 -10.99
CA ASP A 76 14.05 -9.41 -12.32
C ASP A 76 13.00 -10.50 -12.64
N ALA A 77 12.71 -11.37 -11.66
CA ALA A 77 11.69 -12.41 -11.80
C ALA A 77 10.30 -11.84 -12.10
N LEU A 78 9.90 -10.80 -11.37
CA LEU A 78 8.58 -10.17 -11.58
C LEU A 78 8.51 -9.42 -12.91
N LYS A 79 9.59 -8.71 -13.31
CA LYS A 79 9.67 -8.03 -14.62
C LYS A 79 9.48 -9.01 -15.79
N ARG A 80 10.04 -10.22 -15.68
CA ARG A 80 9.96 -11.26 -16.71
C ARG A 80 8.74 -12.18 -16.62
N SER A 81 7.91 -12.04 -15.58
CA SER A 81 6.77 -12.94 -15.34
C SER A 81 5.71 -12.94 -16.45
N GLY A 82 5.61 -11.87 -17.24
CA GLY A 82 4.59 -11.72 -18.28
C GLY A 82 3.16 -11.53 -17.73
N LEU A 83 3.00 -11.45 -16.41
CA LEU A 83 1.69 -11.31 -15.78
C LEU A 83 1.06 -9.95 -16.07
N VAL A 84 -0.26 -9.96 -16.20
CA VAL A 84 -1.13 -8.77 -16.18
C VAL A 84 -1.99 -8.87 -14.93
N TRP A 85 -2.15 -7.78 -14.19
CA TRP A 85 -2.91 -7.77 -12.95
C TRP A 85 -4.41 -7.79 -13.20
N ASP A 86 -4.94 -8.97 -13.47
CA ASP A 86 -6.36 -9.27 -13.52
C ASP A 86 -6.82 -10.01 -12.25
N LYS A 87 -8.11 -10.33 -12.18
CA LYS A 87 -8.72 -11.06 -11.06
C LYS A 87 -7.98 -12.34 -10.70
N ARG A 88 -7.63 -13.15 -11.72
CA ARG A 88 -7.05 -14.49 -11.54
C ARG A 88 -5.61 -14.38 -11.04
N ASN A 89 -4.82 -13.53 -11.69
CA ASN A 89 -3.41 -13.37 -11.38
C ASN A 89 -3.23 -12.66 -10.03
N LEU A 90 -4.09 -11.69 -9.69
CA LEU A 90 -4.09 -11.08 -8.37
C LEU A 90 -4.50 -12.06 -7.26
N ASP A 91 -5.51 -12.91 -7.46
CA ASP A 91 -5.86 -13.94 -6.46
C ASP A 91 -4.68 -14.90 -6.23
N ALA A 92 -4.06 -15.41 -7.30
CA ALA A 92 -2.92 -16.31 -7.21
C ALA A 92 -1.70 -15.63 -6.56
N TRP A 93 -1.44 -14.37 -6.91
CA TRP A 93 -0.36 -13.57 -6.35
C TRP A 93 -0.57 -13.36 -4.85
N LEU A 94 -1.77 -12.92 -4.44
CA LEU A 94 -2.12 -12.70 -3.05
C LEU A 94 -2.14 -13.99 -2.24
N LYS A 95 -2.39 -15.15 -2.86
CA LYS A 95 -2.36 -16.45 -2.17
C LYS A 95 -0.95 -16.82 -1.73
N LYS A 96 0.02 -16.75 -2.65
CA LYS A 96 1.42 -17.11 -2.36
C LYS A 96 2.38 -16.52 -3.40
N PRO A 97 2.87 -15.27 -3.22
CA PRO A 97 3.67 -14.57 -4.22
C PRO A 97 4.93 -15.34 -4.63
N ALA A 98 5.66 -15.88 -3.63
CA ALA A 98 6.88 -16.66 -3.84
C ALA A 98 6.67 -17.97 -4.63
N ALA A 99 5.45 -18.53 -4.60
CA ALA A 99 5.12 -19.70 -5.39
C ALA A 99 4.69 -19.32 -6.82
N LEU A 100 3.97 -18.21 -7.00
CA LEU A 100 3.55 -17.75 -8.33
C LEU A 100 4.74 -17.22 -9.15
N VAL A 101 5.61 -16.43 -8.53
CA VAL A 101 6.82 -15.90 -9.17
C VAL A 101 8.02 -16.15 -8.23
N PRO A 102 8.70 -17.31 -8.38
CA PRO A 102 9.92 -17.59 -7.64
C PRO A 102 10.98 -16.51 -7.86
N GLY A 103 11.63 -16.06 -6.79
CA GLY A 103 12.66 -15.00 -6.85
C GLY A 103 12.10 -13.57 -6.91
N ASN A 104 10.79 -13.37 -6.73
CA ASN A 104 10.26 -12.01 -6.54
C ASN A 104 10.73 -11.41 -5.21
N ALA A 105 10.86 -10.08 -5.15
CA ALA A 105 11.36 -9.37 -3.96
C ALA A 105 10.27 -9.04 -2.91
N MET A 106 9.00 -9.40 -3.15
CA MET A 106 7.92 -9.13 -2.21
C MET A 106 7.89 -10.22 -1.13
N GLY A 107 8.50 -9.93 0.02
CA GLY A 107 8.54 -10.81 1.21
C GLY A 107 7.20 -10.99 1.93
N PHE A 108 6.09 -11.06 1.19
CA PHE A 108 4.75 -11.23 1.73
C PHE A 108 4.38 -12.71 1.80
N PRO A 109 3.93 -13.24 2.96
CA PRO A 109 3.64 -14.67 3.11
C PRO A 109 2.42 -15.14 2.30
N GLY A 110 1.53 -14.22 1.93
CA GLY A 110 0.27 -14.52 1.27
C GLY A 110 -0.93 -14.54 2.23
N ILE A 111 -2.13 -14.59 1.65
CA ILE A 111 -3.42 -14.64 2.36
C ILE A 111 -4.05 -16.00 2.05
N ALA A 112 -4.10 -16.89 3.04
CA ALA A 112 -4.63 -18.24 2.84
C ALA A 112 -6.14 -18.26 2.60
N ASP A 113 -6.89 -17.40 3.30
CA ASP A 113 -8.35 -17.34 3.20
C ASP A 113 -8.80 -16.80 1.83
N THR A 114 -9.55 -17.62 1.10
CA THR A 114 -10.00 -17.30 -0.26
C THR A 114 -11.01 -16.16 -0.28
N ARG A 115 -11.85 -16.02 0.76
CA ARG A 115 -12.83 -14.94 0.81
C ARG A 115 -12.16 -13.59 1.00
N THR A 116 -11.18 -13.52 1.91
CA THR A 116 -10.37 -12.33 2.15
C THR A 116 -9.63 -11.89 0.88
N ARG A 117 -9.06 -12.84 0.13
CA ARG A 117 -8.46 -12.52 -1.17
C ARG A 117 -9.48 -11.98 -2.17
N ALA A 118 -10.64 -12.62 -2.31
CA ALA A 118 -11.67 -12.18 -3.22
C ALA A 118 -12.17 -10.76 -2.89
N ASP A 119 -12.39 -10.46 -1.61
CA ASP A 119 -12.77 -9.14 -1.12
C ASP A 119 -11.67 -8.10 -1.42
N LEU A 120 -10.39 -8.44 -1.19
CA LEU A 120 -9.25 -7.57 -1.50
C LEU A 120 -9.10 -7.31 -3.01
N VAL A 121 -9.23 -8.34 -3.85
CA VAL A 121 -9.14 -8.21 -5.31
C VAL A 121 -10.25 -7.29 -5.83
N ALA A 122 -11.48 -7.46 -5.36
CA ALA A 122 -12.60 -6.59 -5.71
C ALA A 122 -12.36 -5.13 -5.28
N TYR A 123 -11.76 -4.92 -4.10
CA TYR A 123 -11.37 -3.60 -3.64
C TYR A 123 -10.27 -2.95 -4.50
N LEU A 124 -9.22 -3.69 -4.87
CA LEU A 124 -8.15 -3.17 -5.73
C LEU A 124 -8.65 -2.78 -7.12
N GLU A 125 -9.59 -3.55 -7.67
CA GLU A 125 -10.29 -3.23 -8.91
C GLU A 125 -11.13 -1.95 -8.74
N ALA A 126 -11.93 -1.86 -7.68
CA ALA A 126 -12.78 -0.70 -7.41
C ALA A 126 -11.98 0.59 -7.23
N VAL A 127 -10.84 0.52 -6.52
CA VAL A 127 -9.91 1.64 -6.37
C VAL A 127 -9.30 2.02 -7.71
N SER A 128 -8.83 1.04 -8.50
CA SER A 128 -8.23 1.30 -9.81
C SER A 128 -9.21 1.92 -10.80
N ALA A 129 -10.50 1.55 -10.71
CA ALA A 129 -11.58 2.09 -11.52
C ALA A 129 -12.17 3.41 -10.97
N GLY A 130 -11.66 3.95 -9.86
CA GLY A 130 -12.16 5.18 -9.24
C GLY A 130 -13.55 5.04 -8.59
N ARG A 131 -14.07 3.81 -8.43
CA ARG A 131 -15.36 3.53 -7.78
C ARG A 131 -15.31 3.74 -6.26
N VAL A 132 -14.13 3.61 -5.67
CA VAL A 132 -13.88 3.83 -4.24
C VAL A 132 -12.56 4.56 -4.07
N ALA A 133 -12.53 5.56 -3.19
CA ALA A 133 -11.28 6.20 -2.77
C ALA A 133 -10.51 5.29 -1.80
N ALA A 134 -9.24 5.02 -2.12
CA ALA A 134 -8.37 4.34 -1.18
C ALA A 134 -7.98 5.27 -0.03
N ARG A 135 -7.99 4.74 1.20
CA ARG A 135 -7.40 5.44 2.34
C ARG A 135 -5.89 5.24 2.28
N ASP A 136 -5.14 6.28 1.93
CA ASP A 136 -3.68 6.23 1.99
C ASP A 136 -3.25 6.57 3.42
N GLN A 137 -2.83 5.56 4.19
CA GLN A 137 -2.03 5.79 5.40
C GLN A 137 -0.56 5.97 4.98
N GLY A 138 -0.31 6.97 4.13
CA GLY A 138 1.00 7.23 3.55
C GLY A 138 1.88 8.11 4.44
N ILE A 139 3.18 8.11 4.13
CA ILE A 139 4.18 9.05 4.66
C ILE A 139 3.60 10.48 4.58
N PRO A 140 3.65 11.28 5.66
CA PRO A 140 3.07 12.62 5.66
C PRO A 140 3.74 13.51 4.61
N ASN A 141 3.00 14.49 4.07
CA ASN A 141 3.56 15.46 3.15
C ASN A 141 4.59 16.35 3.88
N LEU A 142 5.86 16.14 3.58
CA LEU A 142 7.00 16.80 4.23
C LEU A 142 7.20 18.25 3.75
N LYS A 143 6.46 18.70 2.73
CA LYS A 143 6.43 20.13 2.34
C LYS A 143 5.68 20.97 3.36
N ALA A 144 4.59 20.42 3.89
CA ALA A 144 3.62 21.10 4.75
C ALA A 144 3.80 20.75 6.24
N VAL A 145 5.06 20.66 6.70
CA VAL A 145 5.36 20.46 8.13
C VAL A 145 5.50 21.78 8.88
N ASP A 146 5.26 21.73 10.18
CA ASP A 146 5.48 22.87 11.08
C ASP A 146 6.97 23.25 11.21
N THR A 147 7.22 24.41 11.83
CA THR A 147 8.58 24.92 12.05
C THR A 147 9.38 24.09 13.05
N ALA A 148 8.72 23.39 13.97
CA ALA A 148 9.36 22.50 14.93
C ALA A 148 9.96 21.24 14.27
N SER A 149 9.42 20.84 13.12
CA SER A 149 9.92 19.71 12.34
C SER A 149 10.93 20.12 11.27
N ARG A 150 11.07 21.42 10.98
CA ARG A 150 12.00 21.93 9.96
C ARG A 150 13.40 22.06 10.54
N VAL A 151 14.39 21.37 9.97
CA VAL A 151 15.78 21.44 10.45
C VAL A 151 16.48 22.65 9.82
N ALA A 152 17.06 23.51 10.66
CA ALA A 152 17.80 24.70 10.27
C ALA A 152 19.32 24.47 10.28
N ALA A 153 19.83 23.61 11.17
CA ALA A 153 21.24 23.25 11.21
C ALA A 153 21.47 21.86 11.81
N ILE A 154 22.52 21.17 11.37
CA ILE A 154 22.99 19.93 11.97
C ILE A 154 24.48 20.08 12.28
N ARG A 155 24.82 19.87 13.54
CA ARG A 155 26.20 19.85 14.01
C ARG A 155 26.54 18.46 14.53
N TYR A 156 27.80 18.04 14.37
CA TYR A 156 28.28 16.82 15.02
C TYR A 156 29.60 17.08 15.77
N CYS A 157 29.76 16.38 16.89
CA CYS A 157 30.99 16.33 17.67
C CYS A 157 30.97 15.06 18.53
N GLY A 158 32.08 14.30 18.55
CA GLY A 158 32.12 13.02 19.23
C GLY A 158 31.10 12.04 18.64
N ASP A 159 30.32 11.40 19.52
CA ASP A 159 29.29 10.42 19.20
C ASP A 159 27.88 11.03 19.08
N ALA A 160 27.77 12.36 18.99
CA ALA A 160 26.51 13.07 19.03
C ALA A 160 26.26 13.98 17.83
N TYR A 161 25.01 13.96 17.37
CA TYR A 161 24.45 14.97 16.48
C TYR A 161 23.57 15.94 17.27
N ARG A 162 23.74 17.23 17.00
CA ARG A 162 22.91 18.31 17.54
C ARG A 162 22.17 18.99 16.39
N LEU A 163 20.86 18.86 16.40
CA LEU A 163 19.95 19.42 15.40
C LEU A 163 19.32 20.67 15.98
N THR A 164 19.34 21.76 15.21
CA THR A 164 18.55 22.95 15.52
C THR A 164 17.40 23.05 14.53
N THR A 165 16.17 23.19 15.02
CA THR A 165 14.96 23.34 14.22
C THR A 165 14.67 24.81 13.93
N ALA A 166 13.76 25.10 13.00
CA ALA A 166 13.46 26.47 12.58
C ALA A 166 12.83 27.31 13.71
N ASP A 167 12.15 26.65 14.66
CA ASP A 167 11.68 27.27 15.92
C ASP A 167 12.79 27.44 16.99
N GLN A 168 14.06 27.29 16.61
CA GLN A 168 15.25 27.44 17.45
C GLN A 168 15.40 26.40 18.58
N LYS A 169 14.60 25.33 18.57
CA LYS A 169 14.82 24.22 19.51
C LYS A 169 15.99 23.37 19.08
N THR A 170 16.68 22.83 20.08
CA THR A 170 17.83 21.96 19.87
C THR A 170 17.52 20.56 20.36
N HIS A 171 17.79 19.57 19.52
CA HIS A 171 17.66 18.14 19.81
C HIS A 171 19.03 17.48 19.68
N THR A 172 19.41 16.68 20.67
CA THR A 172 20.66 15.93 20.66
C THR A 172 20.35 14.45 20.52
N PHE A 173 21.05 13.79 19.61
CA PHE A 173 20.91 12.36 19.36
C PHE A 173 22.29 11.71 19.40
N TRP A 174 22.36 10.51 19.99
CA TRP A 174 23.49 9.60 19.76
C TRP A 174 23.56 9.23 18.27
N GLU A 175 24.76 9.08 17.73
CA GLU A 175 25.00 8.88 16.30
C GLU A 175 24.25 7.69 15.69
N PHE A 176 24.06 6.60 16.45
CA PHE A 176 23.32 5.42 15.99
C PHE A 176 21.80 5.62 16.01
N ASN A 177 21.31 6.65 16.68
CA ASN A 177 19.89 6.94 16.83
C ASN A 177 19.37 7.98 15.82
N LEU A 178 20.26 8.69 15.12
CA LEU A 178 19.90 9.62 14.05
C LEU A 178 20.14 8.99 12.68
N ARG A 179 19.08 8.90 11.87
CA ARG A 179 19.18 8.40 10.49
C ARG A 179 19.09 9.54 9.49
N PHE A 180 19.95 9.53 8.48
CA PHE A 180 19.81 10.41 7.33
C PHE A 180 19.10 9.65 6.20
N LYS A 181 18.06 10.27 5.65
CA LYS A 181 17.22 9.71 4.61
C LYS A 181 17.02 10.74 3.50
N THR A 182 16.60 10.27 2.34
CA THR A 182 16.21 11.12 1.22
C THR A 182 14.82 10.76 0.75
N ASP A 183 14.03 11.77 0.42
CA ASP A 183 12.74 11.63 -0.23
C ASP A 183 12.64 12.67 -1.35
N SER A 184 12.84 12.20 -2.59
CA SER A 184 12.75 13.02 -3.80
C SER A 184 11.34 13.04 -4.41
N SER A 185 10.34 12.52 -3.71
CA SER A 185 8.96 12.46 -4.21
C SER A 185 8.28 13.83 -4.19
N ALA A 186 7.09 13.92 -4.78
CA ALA A 186 6.28 15.14 -4.75
C ALA A 186 5.89 15.57 -3.32
N ASP A 187 5.90 14.64 -2.37
CA ASP A 187 5.59 14.86 -0.96
C ASP A 187 6.84 14.99 -0.08
N GLY A 188 8.04 14.80 -0.65
CA GLY A 188 9.30 15.00 0.04
C GLY A 188 9.55 16.45 0.43
N PRO A 189 10.54 16.71 1.29
CA PRO A 189 10.86 18.07 1.73
C PRO A 189 11.31 18.95 0.54
N PRO A 190 11.14 20.28 0.61
CA PRO A 190 11.73 21.17 -0.36
C PRO A 190 13.27 21.10 -0.30
N ALA A 191 13.93 21.37 -1.43
CA ALA A 191 15.38 21.43 -1.51
C ALA A 191 15.97 22.39 -0.45
N GLY A 192 17.02 21.95 0.24
CA GLY A 192 17.67 22.71 1.31
C GLY A 192 16.82 22.94 2.56
N LYS A 193 15.66 22.28 2.68
CA LYS A 193 14.72 22.41 3.81
C LYS A 193 14.46 21.05 4.46
N PRO A 194 15.49 20.39 5.01
CA PRO A 194 15.35 19.05 5.59
C PRO A 194 14.35 19.03 6.74
N VAL A 195 13.74 17.86 6.94
CA VAL A 195 12.66 17.66 7.91
C VAL A 195 13.03 16.57 8.91
N LEU A 196 12.88 16.88 10.19
CA LEU A 196 13.01 15.97 11.30
C LEU A 196 11.71 15.17 11.44
N ILE A 197 11.82 13.84 11.43
CA ILE A 197 10.72 12.93 11.74
C ILE A 197 11.08 12.09 12.96
N GLY A 198 10.18 12.07 13.94
CA GLY A 198 10.29 11.19 15.11
C GLY A 198 10.08 9.73 14.72
N THR A 199 10.98 8.84 15.15
CA THR A 199 10.91 7.40 14.80
C THR A 199 11.01 6.48 16.02
N GLY A 200 11.19 7.03 17.23
CA GLY A 200 11.24 6.29 18.50
C GLY A 200 9.97 6.49 19.33
N MET A 201 9.55 5.45 20.06
CA MET A 201 8.42 5.55 21.00
C MET A 201 8.74 6.49 22.18
N GLN A 202 10.02 6.75 22.45
CA GLN A 202 10.50 7.60 23.53
C GLN A 202 11.15 8.90 23.02
N GLY A 203 11.07 9.19 21.71
CA GLY A 203 11.72 10.36 21.10
C GLY A 203 13.26 10.26 21.01
N ASP A 204 13.83 9.12 21.37
CA ASP A 204 15.26 8.82 21.40
C ASP A 204 15.86 8.56 20.01
N ARG A 205 15.01 8.25 19.02
CA ARG A 205 15.40 7.96 17.64
C ARG A 205 14.67 8.87 16.67
N ALA A 206 15.40 9.39 15.69
CA ALA A 206 14.84 10.25 14.67
C ALA A 206 15.44 9.97 13.30
N ALA A 207 14.80 10.50 12.27
CA ALA A 207 15.43 10.64 10.97
C ALA A 207 15.34 12.09 10.50
N VAL A 208 16.38 12.54 9.81
CA VAL A 208 16.31 13.76 9.00
C VAL A 208 16.15 13.33 7.56
N VAL A 209 15.10 13.84 6.93
CA VAL A 209 14.79 13.59 5.52
C VAL A 209 15.23 14.79 4.71
N PHE A 210 16.09 14.55 3.72
CA PHE A 210 16.57 15.53 2.74
C PHE A 210 15.86 15.35 1.40
N ALA A 211 15.86 16.38 0.57
CA ALA A 211 15.25 16.27 -0.76
C ALA A 211 16.15 15.45 -1.70
N ARG A 212 17.47 15.54 -1.50
CA ARG A 212 18.47 14.83 -2.32
C ARG A 212 19.69 14.38 -1.51
N PRO A 213 20.42 13.33 -1.95
CA PRO A 213 21.61 12.86 -1.24
C PRO A 213 22.72 13.92 -1.12
N GLU A 214 22.88 14.77 -2.13
CA GLU A 214 23.96 15.77 -2.19
C GLU A 214 23.83 16.83 -1.09
N GLU A 215 22.62 17.03 -0.56
CA GLU A 215 22.36 17.99 0.52
C GLU A 215 22.96 17.52 1.85
N ILE A 216 23.07 16.21 2.08
CA ILE A 216 23.36 15.63 3.41
C ILE A 216 24.71 16.11 3.94
N SER A 217 25.80 15.88 3.20
CA SER A 217 27.14 16.25 3.67
C SER A 217 27.34 17.77 3.74
N THR A 218 26.67 18.52 2.86
CA THR A 218 26.77 19.99 2.83
C THR A 218 26.06 20.66 4.02
N PHE A 219 25.04 20.01 4.56
CA PHE A 219 24.21 20.55 5.65
C PHE A 219 24.75 20.22 7.05
N ILE A 220 25.67 19.25 7.15
CA ILE A 220 26.20 18.75 8.41
C ILE A 220 27.61 19.32 8.65
N HIS A 221 27.78 20.05 9.75
CA HIS A 221 29.06 20.67 10.08
C HIS A 221 29.66 20.10 11.37
N ARG A 222 30.98 19.88 11.37
CA ARG A 222 31.69 19.53 12.60
C ARG A 222 31.79 20.77 13.48
N GLN A 223 31.18 20.74 14.65
CA GLN A 223 31.27 21.83 15.62
C GLN A 223 31.07 21.28 17.02
N CYS A 224 32.13 21.32 17.82
CA CYS A 224 32.06 21.01 19.24
C CYS A 224 31.56 22.22 20.04
N PRO A 225 30.95 22.00 21.21
CA PRO A 225 30.59 23.08 22.14
C PRO A 225 31.77 23.98 22.51
#